data_AF-A0A2V7H5E5-F1
#
_entry.id   AF-A0A2V7H5E5-F1
#
_cell.length_a   1.000
_cell.length_b   1.000
_cell.length_c   1.000
_cell.angle_alpha   90.00
_cell.angle_beta   90.00
_cell.angle_gamma   90.00
#
_symmetry.space_group_name_H-M   'P 1'
#
loop_
_entity.id
_entity.type
_entity.pdbx_description
1 polymer ?
#
loop_
_entity_poly.entity_id
_entity_poly.type
_entity_poly.pdbx_seq_one_letter_code
_entity_poly.pdbx_strand_id
1 'polypeptide(L)'
;MLPLTLAALIFVGAVLLYRRTKEAEEHPPADITEEGIKQGWRKLGFFCELDDQKKEWTLTGSRAGLLYFPDLLLGYVADQQNATDGAQQHYGPYGSLEIMTWPDAGFDGNAIRGSLTDLARLAELVEAKLATAEPGLPIRVSEEYVPESPYALVLDVRADGFDPASTDRERLGATAERKVSPKERA
;
A
#
# COMPACT_ATOMS: atom_id res chain seq x y z
N MET A 1 -29.42 24.27 16.46
CA MET A 1 -29.62 22.86 16.06
C MET A 1 -29.06 22.65 14.67
N LEU A 2 -27.73 22.56 14.53
CA LEU A 2 -27.04 22.36 13.26
C LEU A 2 -25.69 21.59 13.39
N PRO A 3 -25.57 20.43 14.09
CA PRO A 3 -24.34 19.63 14.01
C PRO A 3 -24.48 18.33 13.21
N LEU A 4 -25.71 17.83 12.95
CA LEU A 4 -25.89 16.48 12.37
C LEU A 4 -25.68 16.40 10.85
N THR A 5 -25.86 17.49 10.10
CA THR A 5 -25.77 17.47 8.63
C THR A 5 -24.33 17.44 8.12
N LEU A 6 -23.39 18.08 8.84
CA LEU A 6 -21.98 18.10 8.46
C LEU A 6 -21.31 16.73 8.70
N ALA A 7 -21.62 16.08 9.83
CA ALA A 7 -21.11 14.75 10.14
C ALA A 7 -21.61 13.69 9.14
N ALA A 8 -22.87 13.78 8.71
CA ALA A 8 -23.43 12.88 7.70
C ALA A 8 -22.76 13.06 6.32
N LEU A 9 -22.43 14.29 5.93
CA LEU A 9 -21.74 14.57 4.65
C LEU A 9 -20.29 14.08 4.65
N ILE A 10 -19.57 14.21 5.77
CA ILE A 10 -18.21 13.66 5.92
C ILE A 10 -18.26 12.13 5.87
N PHE A 11 -19.23 11.52 6.54
CA PHE A 11 -19.39 10.06 6.53
C PHE A 11 -19.76 9.53 5.14
N VAL A 12 -20.67 10.20 4.43
CA VAL A 12 -21.03 9.85 3.05
C VAL A 12 -19.85 10.07 2.10
N GLY A 13 -19.07 11.14 2.27
CA GLY A 13 -17.84 11.38 1.52
C GLY A 13 -16.80 10.29 1.75
N ALA A 14 -16.54 9.93 3.01
CA ALA A 14 -15.63 8.86 3.39
C ALA A 14 -16.09 7.49 2.87
N VAL A 15 -17.39 7.19 2.92
CA VAL A 15 -17.97 5.96 2.38
C VAL A 15 -17.91 5.92 0.85
N LEU A 16 -18.11 7.04 0.16
CA LEU A 16 -18.00 7.12 -1.29
C LEU A 16 -16.55 7.02 -1.77
N LEU A 17 -15.60 7.65 -1.05
CA LEU A 17 -14.17 7.52 -1.32
C LEU A 17 -13.70 6.07 -1.08
N TYR A 18 -14.10 5.47 0.05
CA TYR A 18 -13.81 4.07 0.39
C TYR A 18 -14.42 3.07 -0.61
N ARG A 19 -15.63 3.32 -1.13
CA ARG A 19 -16.20 2.47 -2.19
C ARG A 19 -15.42 2.60 -3.50
N ARG A 20 -14.96 3.80 -3.84
CA ARG A 20 -14.25 4.05 -5.10
C ARG A 20 -12.85 3.44 -5.10
N THR A 21 -12.17 3.44 -3.95
CA THR A 21 -10.89 2.73 -3.79
C THR A 21 -11.07 1.22 -3.83
N LYS A 22 -12.09 0.67 -3.17
CA LYS A 22 -12.46 -0.76 -3.29
C LYS A 22 -12.78 -1.17 -4.75
N GLU A 23 -13.52 -0.34 -5.49
CA GLU A 23 -13.85 -0.62 -6.90
C GLU A 23 -12.62 -0.56 -7.82
N ALA A 24 -11.65 0.33 -7.53
CA ALA A 24 -10.37 0.37 -8.23
C ALA A 24 -9.46 -0.83 -7.86
N GLU A 25 -9.58 -1.37 -6.64
CA GLU A 25 -8.93 -2.63 -6.27
C GLU A 25 -9.53 -3.86 -6.96
N GLU A 26 -10.85 -3.90 -7.22
CA GLU A 26 -11.53 -5.04 -7.85
C GLU A 26 -11.34 -5.12 -9.38
N HIS A 27 -11.05 -4.00 -10.03
CA HIS A 27 -10.90 -3.93 -11.49
C HIS A 27 -9.52 -3.40 -11.85
N PRO A 28 -8.54 -4.27 -12.18
CA PRO A 28 -7.31 -3.78 -12.80
C PRO A 28 -7.69 -2.94 -14.03
N PRO A 29 -7.02 -1.81 -14.28
CA PRO A 29 -7.29 -1.00 -15.47
C PRO A 29 -7.21 -1.94 -16.67
N ALA A 30 -8.23 -1.89 -17.52
CA ALA A 30 -8.55 -2.90 -18.54
C ALA A 30 -7.45 -3.19 -19.58
N ASP A 31 -6.29 -2.55 -19.47
CA ASP A 31 -5.13 -2.65 -20.35
C ASP A 31 -3.85 -3.25 -19.70
N ILE A 32 -3.86 -3.60 -18.41
CA ILE A 32 -2.67 -4.18 -17.78
C ILE A 32 -2.65 -5.71 -18.00
N THR A 33 -1.60 -6.19 -18.67
CA THR A 33 -1.33 -7.63 -18.84
C THR A 33 -0.78 -8.23 -17.56
N GLU A 34 -0.95 -9.54 -17.35
CA GLU A 34 -0.35 -10.27 -16.23
C GLU A 34 1.18 -10.04 -16.14
N GLU A 35 1.88 -10.04 -17.27
CA GLU A 35 3.31 -9.76 -17.29
C GLU A 35 3.62 -8.30 -16.91
N GLY A 36 2.74 -7.36 -17.27
CA GLY A 36 2.80 -5.97 -16.83
C GLY A 36 2.64 -5.84 -15.31
N ILE A 37 1.73 -6.60 -14.70
CA ILE A 37 1.54 -6.66 -13.23
C ILE A 37 2.81 -7.18 -12.56
N LYS A 38 3.33 -8.33 -13.02
CA LYS A 38 4.56 -8.93 -12.48
C LYS A 38 5.74 -7.97 -12.60
N GLN A 39 5.87 -7.30 -13.74
CA GLN A 39 6.91 -6.29 -13.94
C GLN A 39 6.71 -5.07 -13.04
N GLY A 40 5.47 -4.65 -12.79
CA GLY A 40 5.14 -3.58 -11.85
C GLY A 40 5.64 -3.88 -10.44
N TRP A 41 5.35 -5.08 -9.91
CA TRP A 41 5.86 -5.51 -8.61
C TRP A 41 7.38 -5.60 -8.56
N ARG A 42 8.01 -6.17 -9.58
CA ARG A 42 9.48 -6.24 -9.66
C ARG A 42 10.15 -4.87 -9.74
N LYS A 43 9.52 -3.92 -10.43
CA LYS A 43 9.98 -2.52 -10.50
C LYS A 43 9.82 -1.80 -9.17
N LEU A 44 8.73 -2.07 -8.44
CA LEU A 44 8.51 -1.54 -7.10
C LEU A 44 9.48 -2.13 -6.07
N GLY A 45 9.94 -3.36 -6.29
CA GLY A 45 10.91 -4.06 -5.44
C GLY A 45 10.27 -4.91 -4.33
N PHE A 46 9.00 -4.65 -4.01
CA PHE A 46 8.24 -5.38 -3.00
C PHE A 46 6.77 -5.52 -3.43
N PHE A 47 6.09 -6.51 -2.86
CA PHE A 47 4.64 -6.66 -2.93
C PHE A 47 3.99 -5.94 -1.75
N CYS A 48 2.83 -5.34 -1.96
CA CYS A 48 2.10 -4.61 -0.94
C CYS A 48 0.64 -5.10 -0.88
N GLU A 49 0.17 -5.38 0.33
CA GLU A 49 -1.20 -5.80 0.59
C GLU A 49 -1.74 -5.16 1.86
N LEU A 50 -3.05 -4.86 1.84
CA LEU A 50 -3.82 -4.45 2.98
C LEU A 50 -4.73 -5.60 3.44
N ASP A 51 -4.50 -6.12 4.63
CA ASP A 51 -5.42 -7.03 5.32
C ASP A 51 -6.33 -6.20 6.25
N ASP A 52 -7.53 -5.89 5.76
CA ASP A 52 -8.54 -5.13 6.50
C ASP A 52 -9.09 -5.86 7.73
N GLN A 53 -8.99 -7.20 7.78
CA GLN A 53 -9.45 -8.00 8.90
C GLN A 53 -8.44 -7.98 10.03
N LYS A 54 -7.15 -8.12 9.70
CA LYS A 54 -6.04 -8.01 10.66
C LYS A 54 -5.65 -6.57 10.98
N LYS A 55 -6.13 -5.61 10.19
CA LYS A 55 -5.73 -4.19 10.24
C LYS A 55 -4.23 -4.02 10.00
N GLU A 56 -3.73 -4.62 8.93
CA GLU A 56 -2.30 -4.65 8.63
C GLU A 56 -2.01 -4.31 7.16
N TRP A 57 -1.12 -3.35 6.96
CA TRP A 57 -0.35 -3.20 5.72
C TRP A 57 0.86 -4.12 5.79
N THR A 58 1.01 -5.02 4.82
CA THR A 58 2.17 -5.90 4.71
C THR A 58 2.96 -5.58 3.46
N LEU A 59 4.24 -5.26 3.65
CA LEU A 59 5.22 -5.12 2.57
C LEU A 59 6.10 -6.37 2.53
N THR A 60 6.03 -7.12 1.44
CA THR A 60 6.72 -8.41 1.29
C THR A 60 7.79 -8.31 0.21
N GLY A 61 9.04 -8.53 0.57
CA GLY A 61 10.15 -8.42 -0.38
C GLY A 61 11.47 -8.89 0.21
N SER A 62 12.49 -9.03 -0.64
CA SER A 62 13.86 -9.13 -0.13
C SER A 62 14.25 -7.85 0.61
N ARG A 63 15.27 -7.90 1.48
CA ARG A 63 15.75 -6.68 2.17
C ARG A 63 16.09 -5.56 1.17
N ALA A 64 16.80 -5.88 0.09
CA ALA A 64 17.14 -4.92 -0.95
C ALA A 64 15.89 -4.36 -1.66
N GLY A 65 14.88 -5.20 -1.89
CA GLY A 65 13.60 -4.77 -2.47
C GLY A 65 12.81 -3.85 -1.54
N LEU A 66 12.74 -4.18 -0.24
CA LEU A 66 12.03 -3.38 0.76
C LEU A 66 12.70 -2.02 1.02
N LEU A 67 14.00 -1.87 0.76
CA LEU A 67 14.69 -0.58 0.81
C LEU A 67 14.20 0.42 -0.26
N TYR A 68 13.47 -0.02 -1.28
CA TYR A 68 12.80 0.91 -2.20
C TYR A 68 11.62 1.65 -1.56
N PHE A 69 11.04 1.13 -0.47
CA PHE A 69 9.95 1.81 0.23
C PHE A 69 10.40 3.11 0.92
N PRO A 70 11.48 3.15 1.73
CA PRO A 70 11.98 4.42 2.26
C PRO A 70 12.42 5.38 1.15
N ASP A 71 13.04 4.90 0.07
CA ASP A 71 13.37 5.76 -1.09
C ASP A 71 12.12 6.38 -1.73
N LEU A 72 11.03 5.61 -1.83
CA LEU A 72 9.74 6.08 -2.33
C LEU A 72 9.12 7.14 -1.43
N LEU A 73 9.15 6.95 -0.10
CA LEU A 73 8.69 7.94 0.87
C LEU A 73 9.51 9.24 0.77
N LEU A 74 10.83 9.15 0.67
CA LEU A 74 11.70 10.32 0.50
C LEU A 74 11.48 11.02 -0.83
N GLY A 75 11.21 10.27 -1.91
CA GLY A 75 10.81 10.82 -3.19
C GLY A 75 9.50 11.60 -3.12
N TYR A 76 8.50 11.05 -2.41
CA TYR A 76 7.24 11.75 -2.13
C TYR A 76 7.46 13.04 -1.33
N VAL A 77 8.29 12.98 -0.28
CA VAL A 77 8.63 14.13 0.59
C VAL A 77 9.38 15.23 -0.15
N ALA A 78 10.23 14.88 -1.11
CA ALA A 78 11.02 15.85 -1.88
C ALA A 78 10.19 16.69 -2.87
N ASP A 79 8.99 16.23 -3.24
CA ASP A 79 8.10 16.96 -4.13
C ASP A 79 7.26 17.99 -3.37
N GLN A 80 7.51 19.28 -3.62
CA GLN A 80 6.78 20.37 -2.97
C GLN A 80 5.28 20.38 -3.27
N GLN A 81 4.83 19.75 -4.36
CA GLN A 81 3.40 19.63 -4.66
C GLN A 81 2.68 18.76 -3.61
N ASN A 82 3.39 17.86 -2.95
CA ASN A 82 2.85 17.01 -1.90
C ASN A 82 2.73 17.72 -0.54
N ALA A 83 3.19 18.96 -0.39
CA ALA A 83 3.10 19.68 0.88
C ALA A 83 1.67 20.13 1.26
N THR A 84 0.70 19.96 0.35
CA THR A 84 -0.70 20.34 0.59
C THR A 84 -1.44 19.20 1.31
N ASP A 85 -2.24 19.54 2.31
CA ASP A 85 -3.09 18.57 3.01
C ASP A 85 -3.99 17.80 2.02
N GLY A 86 -3.99 16.48 2.13
CA GLY A 86 -4.73 15.59 1.23
C GLY A 86 -4.08 15.35 -0.13
N ALA A 87 -2.87 15.87 -0.37
CA ALA A 87 -2.06 15.41 -1.49
C ALA A 87 -1.76 13.92 -1.31
N GLN A 88 -1.85 13.13 -2.39
CA GLN A 88 -1.66 11.68 -2.32
C GLN A 88 -1.03 11.15 -3.60
N GLN A 89 -0.28 10.06 -3.47
CA GLN A 89 0.28 9.30 -4.59
C GLN A 89 0.02 7.81 -4.39
N HIS A 90 -0.27 7.13 -5.51
CA HIS A 90 -0.55 5.70 -5.53
C HIS A 90 0.59 4.93 -6.18
N TYR A 91 0.94 3.79 -5.60
CA TYR A 91 2.05 2.95 -6.02
C TYR A 91 1.62 1.50 -6.22
N GLY A 92 2.46 0.77 -6.97
CA GLY A 92 2.19 -0.61 -7.37
C GLY A 92 1.32 -0.73 -8.61
N PRO A 93 1.24 -1.93 -9.21
CA PRO A 93 0.51 -2.18 -10.44
C PRO A 93 -1.00 -1.97 -10.30
N TYR A 94 -1.54 -2.07 -9.09
CA TYR A 94 -2.95 -1.82 -8.79
C TYR A 94 -3.21 -0.42 -8.19
N GLY A 95 -2.18 0.38 -7.93
CA GLY A 95 -2.31 1.64 -7.20
C GLY A 95 -2.82 1.48 -5.76
N SER A 96 -2.68 0.29 -5.19
CA SER A 96 -3.21 -0.06 -3.87
C SER A 96 -2.43 0.57 -2.73
N LEU A 97 -1.13 0.84 -2.90
CA LEU A 97 -0.34 1.53 -1.87
C LEU A 97 -0.51 3.04 -2.03
N GLU A 98 -1.21 3.68 -1.09
CA GLU A 98 -1.40 5.12 -1.07
C GLU A 98 -0.52 5.77 0.01
N ILE A 99 0.23 6.79 -0.39
CA ILE A 99 0.95 7.70 0.52
C ILE A 99 0.26 9.05 0.48
N MET A 100 -0.10 9.60 1.66
CA MET A 100 -0.88 10.83 1.76
C MET A 100 -0.30 11.82 2.78
N THR A 101 -0.23 13.09 2.41
CA THR A 101 0.05 14.18 3.33
C THR A 101 -1.18 14.46 4.18
N TRP A 102 -1.03 14.34 5.51
CA TRP A 102 -2.09 14.55 6.47
C TRP A 102 -1.56 15.15 7.78
N PRO A 103 -2.35 15.93 8.53
CA PRO A 103 -1.87 16.52 9.79
C PRO A 103 -1.39 15.51 10.82
N ASP A 104 -2.04 14.34 10.88
CA ASP A 104 -1.71 13.27 11.81
C ASP A 104 -1.06 12.09 11.09
N ALA A 105 0.06 11.63 11.62
CA ALA A 105 0.72 10.41 11.19
C ALA A 105 -0.12 9.17 11.53
N GLY A 106 -0.10 8.17 10.67
CA GLY A 106 -0.71 6.87 10.95
C GLY A 106 -0.90 6.01 9.71
N PHE A 107 -1.52 4.85 9.96
CA PHE A 107 -1.91 3.90 8.95
C PHE A 107 -3.42 3.66 9.08
N ASP A 108 -4.15 3.69 7.98
CA ASP A 108 -5.56 3.30 7.96
C ASP A 108 -5.87 2.39 6.77
N GLY A 109 -7.15 2.09 6.56
CA GLY A 109 -7.59 1.19 5.48
C GLY A 109 -7.48 1.78 4.08
N ASN A 110 -6.94 3.00 3.93
CA ASN A 110 -6.75 3.64 2.64
C ASN A 110 -5.28 4.02 2.43
N ALA A 111 -4.60 4.57 3.43
CA ALA A 111 -3.28 5.16 3.23
C ALA A 111 -2.29 4.96 4.39
N ILE A 112 -1.02 5.09 4.03
CA ILE A 112 0.06 5.47 4.93
C ILE A 112 0.15 6.99 4.90
N ARG A 113 -0.09 7.64 6.05
CA ARG A 113 -0.26 9.09 6.11
C ARG A 113 0.59 9.76 7.17
N GLY A 114 0.80 11.06 6.99
CA GLY A 114 1.45 11.95 7.96
C GLY A 114 1.91 13.25 7.32
N SER A 115 2.48 14.15 8.11
CA SER A 115 3.16 15.32 7.55
C SER A 115 4.38 14.86 6.74
N LEU A 116 4.93 15.73 5.88
CA LEU A 116 6.17 15.40 5.16
C LEU A 116 7.32 15.02 6.13
N THR A 117 7.37 15.66 7.29
CA THR A 117 8.35 15.34 8.34
C THR A 117 8.09 13.95 8.95
N ASP A 118 6.83 13.59 9.18
CA ASP A 118 6.49 12.27 9.69
C ASP A 118 6.79 11.17 8.67
N LEU A 119 6.46 11.39 7.39
CA LEU A 119 6.77 10.44 6.32
C LEU A 119 8.29 10.25 6.14
N ALA A 120 9.08 11.31 6.28
CA ALA A 120 10.54 11.20 6.30
C ALA A 120 11.04 10.39 7.50
N ARG A 121 10.49 10.62 8.70
CA ARG A 121 10.79 9.83 9.91
C ARG A 121 10.41 8.35 9.74
N LEU A 122 9.30 8.06 9.06
CA LEU A 122 8.91 6.68 8.73
C LEU A 122 9.96 6.02 7.83
N ALA A 123 10.47 6.75 6.83
CA ALA A 123 11.52 6.25 5.94
C ALA A 123 12.77 5.88 6.72
N GLU A 124 13.26 6.78 7.58
CA GLU A 124 14.43 6.52 8.44
C GLU A 124 14.23 5.31 9.36
N LEU A 125 13.04 5.19 9.97
CA LEU A 125 12.71 4.07 10.85
C LEU A 125 12.69 2.73 10.11
N VAL A 126 12.10 2.70 8.91
CA VAL A 126 12.07 1.49 8.08
C VAL A 126 13.48 1.10 7.63
N GLU A 127 14.29 2.07 7.17
CA GLU A 127 15.68 1.83 6.79
C GLU A 127 16.48 1.25 7.95
N ALA A 128 16.37 1.84 9.14
CA ALA A 128 17.05 1.37 10.34
C ALA A 128 16.63 -0.07 10.73
N LYS A 129 15.33 -0.38 10.66
CA LYS A 129 14.82 -1.73 10.93
C LYS A 129 15.30 -2.74 9.89
N LEU A 130 15.37 -2.35 8.61
CA LEU A 130 15.85 -3.22 7.53
C LEU A 130 17.36 -3.48 7.61
N ALA A 131 18.15 -2.54 8.15
CA ALA A 131 19.60 -2.71 8.28
C ALA A 131 19.99 -3.96 9.09
N THR A 132 19.20 -4.31 10.10
CA THR A 132 19.41 -5.49 10.97
C THR A 132 18.40 -6.61 10.74
N ALA A 133 17.59 -6.53 9.69
CA ALA A 133 16.52 -7.50 9.45
C ALA A 133 17.06 -8.87 9.03
N GLU A 134 16.49 -9.92 9.60
CA GLU A 134 16.72 -11.31 9.19
C GLU A 134 15.54 -11.82 8.35
N PRO A 135 15.80 -12.54 7.24
CA PRO A 135 14.73 -13.16 6.46
C PRO A 135 13.87 -14.11 7.28
N GLY A 136 12.55 -14.06 7.07
CA GLY A 136 11.58 -14.96 7.68
C GLY A 136 11.03 -14.49 9.02
N LEU A 137 11.52 -13.38 9.57
CA LEU A 137 10.96 -12.75 10.76
C LEU A 137 10.28 -11.42 10.39
N PRO A 138 8.94 -11.33 10.44
CA PRO A 138 8.24 -10.09 10.17
C PRO A 138 8.57 -9.01 11.20
N ILE A 139 8.71 -7.77 10.74
CA ILE A 139 8.99 -6.61 11.60
C ILE A 139 7.77 -5.71 11.62
N ARG A 140 7.22 -5.46 12.81
CA ARG A 140 6.23 -4.39 13.01
C ARG A 140 6.94 -3.04 13.15
N VAL A 141 6.45 -2.04 12.41
CA VAL A 141 6.99 -0.66 12.40
C VAL A 141 6.12 0.28 13.24
N SER A 142 4.84 -0.07 13.42
CA SER A 142 3.83 0.80 14.04
C SER A 142 4.13 1.15 15.49
N GLU A 143 4.73 0.21 16.24
CA GLU A 143 5.01 0.38 17.66
C GLU A 143 5.97 1.55 17.92
N GLU A 144 6.90 1.83 17.00
CA GLU A 144 7.84 2.95 17.12
C GLU A 144 7.43 4.16 16.27
N TYR A 145 6.57 3.98 15.27
CA TYR A 145 6.11 5.09 14.43
C TYR A 145 4.92 5.84 15.05
N VAL A 146 3.79 5.13 15.24
CA VAL A 146 2.51 5.61 15.78
C VAL A 146 1.79 4.42 16.45
N PRO A 147 1.99 4.20 17.77
CA PRO A 147 1.49 3.02 18.47
C PRO A 147 -0.04 2.88 18.45
N GLU A 148 -0.75 4.01 18.50
CA GLU A 148 -2.22 4.08 18.55
C GLU A 148 -2.86 4.11 17.15
N SER A 149 -2.08 3.79 16.10
CA SER A 149 -2.59 3.73 14.74
C SER A 149 -3.60 2.58 14.59
N PRO A 150 -4.75 2.80 13.93
CA PRO A 150 -5.78 1.77 13.80
C PRO A 150 -5.34 0.58 12.93
N TYR A 151 -4.35 0.80 12.07
CA TYR A 151 -3.68 -0.24 11.30
C TYR A 151 -2.20 -0.28 11.65
N ALA A 152 -1.58 -1.43 11.39
CA ALA A 152 -0.15 -1.61 11.54
C ALA A 152 0.58 -1.74 10.19
N LEU A 153 1.85 -1.34 10.15
CA LEU A 153 2.77 -1.62 9.05
C LEU A 153 3.71 -2.76 9.43
N VAL A 154 3.73 -3.80 8.60
CA VAL A 154 4.53 -5.01 8.76
C VAL A 154 5.46 -5.17 7.57
N LEU A 155 6.74 -5.39 7.84
CA LEU A 155 7.75 -5.73 6.84
C LEU A 155 7.99 -7.24 6.90
N ASP A 156 7.54 -7.96 5.88
CA ASP A 156 7.79 -9.38 5.71
C ASP A 156 9.05 -9.59 4.87
N VAL A 157 10.19 -9.67 5.55
CA VAL A 157 11.50 -9.75 4.92
C VAL A 157 11.75 -11.16 4.42
N ARG A 158 11.93 -11.29 3.11
CA ARG A 158 12.22 -12.55 2.42
C ARG A 158 13.71 -12.66 2.09
N ALA A 159 14.13 -13.87 1.72
CA ALA A 159 15.50 -14.13 1.33
C ALA A 159 15.91 -13.30 0.10
N ASP A 160 17.22 -13.10 -0.08
CA ASP A 160 17.74 -12.43 -1.25
C ASP A 160 17.33 -13.17 -2.55
N GLY A 161 17.03 -12.41 -3.60
CA GLY A 161 16.53 -12.94 -4.87
C GLY A 161 15.03 -13.31 -4.88
N PHE A 162 14.30 -13.06 -3.80
CA PHE A 162 12.84 -13.21 -3.77
C PHE A 162 12.16 -12.37 -4.87
N ASP A 163 11.22 -12.99 -5.61
CA ASP A 163 10.41 -12.32 -6.63
C ASP A 163 9.10 -11.81 -6.00
N PRO A 164 8.91 -10.48 -5.84
CA PRO A 164 7.69 -9.93 -5.23
C PRO A 164 6.42 -10.27 -6.00
N ALA A 165 6.52 -10.47 -7.33
CA ALA A 165 5.38 -10.86 -8.13
C ALA A 165 4.84 -12.27 -7.82
N SER A 166 5.64 -13.11 -7.14
CA SER A 166 5.25 -14.48 -6.81
C SER A 166 4.17 -14.57 -5.72
N THR A 167 3.95 -13.50 -4.96
CA THR A 167 2.92 -13.38 -3.92
C THR A 167 1.53 -13.12 -4.49
N ASP A 168 1.45 -12.50 -5.67
CA ASP A 168 0.21 -12.02 -6.31
C ASP A 168 -0.58 -13.14 -7.01
N ARG A 169 -0.68 -14.32 -6.40
CA ARG A 169 -1.28 -15.50 -7.05
C ARG A 169 -2.80 -15.44 -7.15
N GLU A 170 -3.47 -14.87 -6.15
CA GLU A 170 -4.93 -14.86 -6.09
C GLU A 170 -5.54 -13.94 -7.16
N ARG A 171 -4.99 -12.73 -7.35
CA ARG A 171 -5.49 -11.76 -8.34
C ARG A 171 -5.12 -12.14 -9.78
N LEU A 172 -3.94 -12.73 -9.97
CA LEU A 172 -3.54 -13.27 -11.28
C LEU A 172 -4.35 -14.51 -11.67
N GLY A 173 -4.67 -15.39 -10.71
CA GLY A 173 -5.51 -16.57 -10.92
C GLY A 173 -6.94 -16.23 -11.35
N ALA A 174 -7.58 -15.25 -10.70
CA ALA A 174 -8.94 -14.79 -11.06
C ALA A 174 -9.01 -14.17 -12.47
N THR A 175 -7.94 -13.50 -12.91
CA THR A 175 -7.86 -12.92 -14.26
C THR A 175 -7.75 -14.00 -15.34
N ALA A 176 -7.04 -15.10 -15.06
CA ALA A 176 -6.95 -16.25 -15.95
C ALA A 176 -8.29 -17.01 -16.08
N GLU A 177 -9.02 -17.21 -14.97
CA GLU A 177 -10.35 -17.83 -15.00
C GLU A 177 -11.38 -16.98 -15.74
N ARG A 178 -11.30 -15.64 -15.63
CA ARG A 178 -12.19 -14.72 -16.37
C ARG A 178 -12.00 -14.79 -17.88
N LYS A 179 -10.79 -15.12 -18.37
CA LYS A 179 -10.54 -15.40 -19.80
C LYS A 179 -11.10 -16.75 -20.26
N VAL A 180 -11.32 -17.70 -19.35
CA VAL A 180 -11.87 -19.02 -19.64
C VAL A 180 -13.34 -19.08 -19.18
N SER A 181 -14.17 -18.19 -19.72
CA SER A 181 -15.63 -18.30 -19.57
C SER A 181 -16.25 -19.00 -20.80
N PRO A 182 -17.21 -19.91 -20.62
CA PRO A 182 -17.45 -21.03 -21.52
C PRO A 182 -18.36 -20.65 -22.69
N LYS A 183 -17.77 -20.43 -23.87
CA LYS A 183 -18.50 -20.51 -25.15
C LYS A 183 -17.88 -21.46 -26.17
N GLU A 184 -16.84 -22.22 -25.78
CA GLU A 184 -16.14 -23.17 -26.67
C GLU A 184 -16.11 -24.60 -26.11
N ARG A 185 -17.21 -25.04 -25.50
CA ARG A 185 -17.48 -26.48 -25.32
C ARG A 185 -18.95 -26.78 -25.59
N ALA A 186 -19.30 -26.84 -26.88
CA ALA A 186 -20.29 -27.72 -27.51
C ALA A 186 -20.74 -27.13 -28.85
#